data_AF-A0A8J9YGW1-F1
#
_entry.id   AF-A0A8J9YGW1-F1
#
_cell.length_a   1.000
_cell.length_b   1.000
_cell.length_c   1.000
_cell.angle_alpha   90.00
_cell.angle_beta   90.00
_cell.angle_gamma   90.00
#
_symmetry.space_group_name_H-M   'P 1'
#
loop_
_entity.id
_entity.type
_entity.pdbx_description
1 polymer ?
#
loop_
_entity_poly.entity_id
_entity_poly.type
_entity_poly.pdbx_seq_one_letter_code
_entity_poly.pdbx_strand_id
1 'polypeptide(L)'
;MWSNERELQFLEYYQMEPILWDSKHVKHKDKQGVHDDWMRISERMEISVAELKKKRDSLMATYRSHKRKILASMQSGAAAESVYKPIWFAFDFMDSFLNDIFQCRTTMNTDTQNPPTPESGIANDDSGENDHQSEPTTLSPLPTVPRRR
;
A
#
# COMPACT_ATOMS: atom_id res chain seq x y z
N MET A 1 -13.53 5.05 9.70
CA MET A 1 -12.85 3.76 9.94
C MET A 1 -13.38 2.77 8.91
N TRP A 2 -12.52 1.99 8.25
CA TRP A 2 -12.96 1.03 7.23
C TRP A 2 -13.34 -0.29 7.91
N SER A 3 -14.53 -0.81 7.61
CA SER A 3 -15.00 -2.14 8.05
C SER A 3 -14.87 -3.13 6.90
N ASN A 4 -14.73 -4.43 7.18
CA ASN A 4 -14.61 -5.48 6.15
C ASN A 4 -15.74 -5.41 5.11
N GLU A 5 -16.98 -5.16 5.55
CA GLU A 5 -18.13 -4.99 4.65
C GLU A 5 -17.99 -3.77 3.73
N ARG A 6 -17.56 -2.63 4.27
CA ARG A 6 -17.27 -1.42 3.47
C ARG A 6 -16.12 -1.64 2.50
N GLU A 7 -15.12 -2.45 2.87
CA GLU A 7 -14.01 -2.82 1.99
C GLU A 7 -14.48 -3.73 0.84
N LEU A 8 -15.33 -4.71 1.13
CA LEU A 8 -15.93 -5.57 0.10
C LEU A 8 -16.83 -4.76 -0.83
N GLN A 9 -17.66 -3.87 -0.30
CA GLN A 9 -18.50 -2.98 -1.10
C GLN A 9 -17.66 -2.07 -2.00
N PHE A 10 -16.54 -1.53 -1.48
CA PHE A 10 -15.60 -0.78 -2.30
C PHE A 10 -15.05 -1.64 -3.44
N LEU A 11 -14.61 -2.87 -3.15
CA LEU A 11 -14.07 -3.78 -4.14
C LEU A 11 -15.11 -4.16 -5.21
N GLU A 12 -16.39 -4.28 -4.83
CA GLU A 12 -17.50 -4.54 -5.76
C GLU A 12 -17.68 -3.42 -6.78
N TYR A 13 -17.64 -2.16 -6.36
CA TYR A 13 -17.68 -1.04 -7.31
C TYR A 13 -16.37 -0.91 -8.09
N TYR A 14 -15.24 -1.22 -7.47
CA TYR A 14 -13.95 -1.17 -8.13
C TYR A 14 -13.84 -2.20 -9.27
N GLN A 15 -14.30 -3.45 -9.08
CA GLN A 15 -14.28 -4.46 -10.15
C GLN A 15 -15.16 -4.06 -11.35
N MET A 16 -16.25 -3.33 -11.14
CA MET A 16 -17.16 -2.90 -12.21
C MET A 16 -16.55 -1.86 -13.14
N GLU A 17 -15.50 -1.16 -12.70
CA GLU A 17 -14.83 -0.10 -13.45
C GLU A 17 -13.47 -0.60 -13.98
N PRO A 18 -13.42 -1.36 -15.09
CA PRO A 18 -12.18 -1.94 -15.62
C PRO A 18 -11.13 -0.88 -15.98
N ILE A 19 -11.54 0.35 -16.29
CA ILE A 19 -10.62 1.46 -16.57
C ILE A 19 -9.67 1.75 -15.39
N LEU A 20 -10.10 1.42 -14.15
CA LEU A 20 -9.33 1.69 -12.93
C LEU A 20 -8.30 0.60 -12.56
N TRP A 21 -8.46 -0.61 -13.06
CA TRP A 21 -7.63 -1.76 -12.67
C TRP A 21 -7.04 -2.55 -13.83
N ASP A 22 -7.69 -2.55 -14.99
CA ASP A 22 -7.21 -3.20 -16.19
C ASP A 22 -6.25 -2.30 -16.96
N SER A 23 -4.96 -2.62 -16.87
CA SER A 23 -3.90 -1.94 -17.62
C SER A 23 -3.98 -2.18 -19.14
N LYS A 24 -4.70 -3.22 -19.59
CA LYS A 24 -4.89 -3.52 -21.02
C LYS A 24 -6.05 -2.72 -21.62
N HIS A 25 -6.90 -2.10 -20.80
CA HIS A 25 -8.05 -1.35 -21.27
C HIS A 25 -7.61 -0.11 -22.07
N VAL A 26 -8.16 0.07 -23.28
CA VAL A 26 -7.77 1.16 -24.22
C VAL A 26 -7.90 2.55 -23.56
N LYS A 27 -8.89 2.71 -22.67
CA LYS A 27 -9.15 3.95 -21.95
C LYS A 27 -8.39 4.07 -20.61
N HIS A 28 -7.57 3.09 -20.21
CA HIS A 28 -6.77 3.21 -18.98
C HIS A 28 -5.79 4.40 -19.02
N LYS A 29 -5.37 4.81 -20.23
CA LYS A 29 -4.54 6.02 -20.43
C LYS A 29 -5.36 7.32 -20.45
N ASP A 30 -6.69 7.23 -20.55
CA ASP A 30 -7.56 8.39 -20.54
C ASP A 30 -7.74 8.90 -19.11
N LYS A 31 -7.12 10.03 -18.82
CA LYS A 31 -7.17 10.66 -17.50
C LYS A 31 -8.59 11.08 -17.12
N GLN A 32 -9.41 11.46 -18.11
CA GLN A 32 -10.77 11.90 -17.85
C GLN A 32 -11.65 10.71 -17.48
N GLY A 33 -11.65 9.64 -18.28
CA GLY A 33 -12.39 8.41 -17.95
C GLY A 33 -11.99 7.83 -16.58
N VAL A 34 -10.69 7.79 -16.27
CA VAL A 34 -10.22 7.34 -14.94
C VAL A 34 -10.77 8.24 -13.83
N HIS A 35 -10.76 9.56 -14.02
CA HIS A 35 -11.30 10.49 -13.03
C HIS A 35 -12.82 10.29 -12.84
N ASP A 36 -13.57 10.15 -13.93
CA ASP A 36 -15.02 10.01 -13.91
C ASP A 36 -15.47 8.70 -13.24
N ASP A 37 -14.74 7.60 -13.45
CA ASP A 37 -15.03 6.34 -12.76
C ASP A 37 -14.72 6.43 -11.26
N TRP A 38 -13.61 7.10 -10.88
CA TRP A 38 -13.34 7.39 -9.47
C TRP A 38 -14.45 8.25 -8.82
N MET A 39 -14.93 9.26 -9.54
CA MET A 39 -16.04 10.10 -9.09
C MET A 39 -17.32 9.28 -8.92
N ARG A 40 -17.62 8.37 -9.83
CA ARG A 40 -18.80 7.48 -9.72
C ARG A 40 -18.77 6.61 -8.47
N ILE A 41 -17.60 6.04 -8.14
CA ILE A 41 -17.43 5.28 -6.89
C ILE A 41 -17.51 6.20 -5.67
N SER A 42 -16.94 7.40 -5.76
CA SER A 42 -16.97 8.42 -4.70
C SER A 42 -18.39 8.84 -4.35
N GLU A 43 -19.21 9.14 -5.36
CA GLU A 43 -20.62 9.48 -5.21
C GLU A 43 -21.43 8.34 -4.61
N ARG A 44 -21.16 7.10 -5.03
CA ARG A 44 -21.91 5.93 -4.56
C ARG A 44 -21.58 5.54 -3.12
N MET A 45 -20.32 5.71 -2.70
CA MET A 45 -19.85 5.35 -1.37
C MET A 45 -19.94 6.52 -0.37
N GLU A 46 -20.17 7.74 -0.87
CA GLU A 46 -20.07 9.00 -0.14
C GLU A 46 -18.71 9.20 0.53
N ILE A 47 -17.64 8.77 -0.15
CA ILE A 47 -16.25 8.86 0.33
C ILE A 47 -15.43 9.64 -0.69
N SER A 48 -14.50 10.46 -0.23
CA SER A 48 -13.64 11.24 -1.12
C SER A 48 -12.79 10.36 -2.04
N VAL A 49 -12.61 10.77 -3.30
CA VAL A 49 -11.72 10.07 -4.27
C VAL A 49 -10.32 9.86 -3.69
N ALA A 50 -9.81 10.82 -2.91
CA ALA A 50 -8.49 10.71 -2.28
C ALA A 50 -8.42 9.53 -1.28
N GLU A 51 -9.44 9.37 -0.43
CA GLU A 51 -9.51 8.24 0.50
C GLU A 51 -9.72 6.91 -0.22
N LEU A 52 -10.57 6.88 -1.26
CA LEU A 52 -10.77 5.68 -2.07
C LEU A 52 -9.47 5.21 -2.72
N LYS A 53 -8.69 6.13 -3.29
CA LYS A 53 -7.37 5.83 -3.86
C LYS A 53 -6.41 5.28 -2.81
N LYS A 54 -6.33 5.95 -1.65
CA LYS A 54 -5.50 5.49 -0.52
C LYS A 54 -5.90 4.08 -0.07
N LYS A 55 -7.21 3.80 -0.01
CA LYS A 55 -7.71 2.49 0.38
C LYS A 55 -7.39 1.43 -0.67
N ARG A 56 -7.60 1.73 -1.95
CA ARG A 56 -7.18 0.89 -3.08
C ARG A 56 -5.71 0.53 -3.01
N ASP A 57 -4.84 1.50 -2.73
CA ASP A 57 -3.40 1.25 -2.63
C ASP A 57 -3.05 0.31 -1.47
N SER A 58 -3.70 0.49 -0.32
CA SER A 58 -3.55 -0.41 0.83
C SER A 58 -4.02 -1.84 0.52
N LEU A 59 -5.20 -2.01 -0.09
CA LEU A 59 -5.73 -3.32 -0.48
C LEU A 59 -4.81 -4.03 -1.49
N MET A 60 -4.34 -3.29 -2.50
CA MET A 60 -3.43 -3.80 -3.51
C MET A 60 -2.07 -4.20 -2.92
N ALA A 61 -1.54 -3.48 -1.93
CA ALA A 61 -0.31 -3.85 -1.25
C ALA A 61 -0.44 -5.20 -0.54
N THR A 62 -1.53 -5.39 0.21
CA THR A 62 -1.85 -6.65 0.89
C THR A 62 -2.02 -7.80 -0.10
N TYR A 63 -2.82 -7.60 -1.17
CA TYR A 63 -3.02 -8.59 -2.24
C TYR A 63 -1.70 -9.04 -2.86
N ARG A 64 -0.84 -8.10 -3.29
CA ARG A 64 0.47 -8.42 -3.89
C ARG A 64 1.40 -9.14 -2.93
N SER A 65 1.32 -8.84 -1.63
CA SER A 65 2.09 -9.56 -0.61
C SER A 65 1.66 -11.03 -0.52
N HIS A 66 0.36 -11.29 -0.41
CA HIS A 66 -0.17 -12.65 -0.41
C HIS A 66 0.14 -13.39 -1.71
N LYS A 67 -0.06 -12.76 -2.88
CA LYS A 67 0.22 -13.35 -4.19
C LYS A 67 1.69 -13.77 -4.33
N ARG A 68 2.63 -12.92 -3.87
CA ARG A 68 4.06 -13.27 -3.84
C ARG A 68 4.37 -14.48 -2.97
N LYS A 69 3.74 -14.58 -1.79
CA LYS A 69 3.92 -15.74 -0.89
C LYS A 69 3.39 -17.04 -1.51
N ILE A 70 2.25 -16.97 -2.21
CA ILE A 70 1.70 -18.11 -2.96
C ILE A 70 2.69 -18.56 -4.05
N LEU A 71 3.13 -17.63 -4.90
CA LEU A 71 4.07 -17.93 -5.98
C LEU A 71 5.41 -18.49 -5.46
N ALA A 72 5.96 -17.91 -4.39
CA ALA A 72 7.19 -18.40 -3.76
C ALA A 72 7.02 -19.81 -3.18
N SER A 73 5.86 -20.10 -2.59
CA SER A 73 5.54 -21.43 -2.07
C SER A 73 5.46 -22.48 -3.18
N MET A 74 4.99 -22.11 -4.37
CA MET A 74 4.92 -23.01 -5.53
C MET A 74 6.30 -23.25 -6.16
N GLN A 75 7.16 -22.21 -6.22
CA GLN A 75 8.48 -22.30 -6.86
C GLN A 75 9.47 -23.17 -6.07
N SER A 76 9.36 -23.24 -4.75
CA SER A 76 10.28 -24.00 -3.89
C SER A 76 10.08 -25.52 -3.91
N GLY A 77 9.26 -26.05 -4.82
CA GLY A 77 9.01 -27.49 -4.96
C GLY A 77 8.29 -28.10 -3.74
N ALA A 78 7.62 -27.27 -2.95
CA ALA A 78 6.90 -27.71 -1.78
C ALA A 78 5.71 -28.59 -2.20
N ALA A 79 5.47 -29.70 -1.48
CA ALA A 79 4.36 -30.60 -1.76
C ALA A 79 3.04 -29.82 -1.79
N ALA A 80 2.11 -30.17 -2.70
CA ALA A 80 0.89 -29.41 -2.97
C ALA A 80 0.04 -29.14 -1.71
N GLU A 81 0.18 -29.94 -0.65
CA GLU A 81 -0.45 -29.71 0.66
C GLU A 81 0.09 -28.52 1.47
N SER A 82 1.24 -27.95 1.11
CA SER A 82 1.93 -26.88 1.87
C SER A 82 1.81 -25.48 1.25
N VAL A 83 1.05 -25.34 0.15
CA VAL A 83 0.89 -24.04 -0.53
C VAL A 83 0.20 -23.05 0.41
N TYR A 84 0.87 -21.91 0.65
CA TYR A 84 0.34 -20.84 1.49
C TYR A 84 -1.08 -20.41 1.05
N LYS A 85 -2.05 -20.54 1.96
CA LYS A 85 -3.42 -20.05 1.76
C LYS A 85 -3.62 -18.74 2.52
N PRO A 86 -3.88 -17.62 1.84
CA PRO A 86 -4.16 -16.36 2.52
C PRO A 86 -5.50 -16.43 3.27
N ILE A 87 -5.50 -16.08 4.56
CA ILE A 87 -6.71 -16.02 5.42
C ILE A 87 -7.42 -14.67 5.25
N TRP A 88 -7.02 -13.86 4.27
CA TRP A 88 -7.53 -12.51 4.11
C TRP A 88 -8.87 -12.52 3.35
N PHE A 89 -9.93 -12.02 4.00
CA PHE A 89 -11.31 -12.10 3.50
C PHE A 89 -11.52 -11.52 2.09
N ALA A 90 -10.72 -10.54 1.68
CA ALA A 90 -10.83 -9.89 0.37
C ALA A 90 -9.94 -10.55 -0.69
N PHE A 91 -9.11 -11.53 -0.32
CA PHE A 91 -8.13 -12.11 -1.25
C PHE A 91 -8.82 -12.80 -2.42
N ASP A 92 -9.74 -13.74 -2.15
CA ASP A 92 -10.42 -14.53 -3.19
C ASP A 92 -11.21 -13.62 -4.14
N PHE A 93 -11.86 -12.60 -3.58
CA PHE A 93 -12.58 -11.60 -4.36
C PHE A 93 -11.65 -10.83 -5.30
N MET A 94 -10.53 -10.30 -4.77
CA MET A 94 -9.55 -9.59 -5.57
C MET A 94 -8.89 -10.48 -6.62
N ASP A 95 -8.58 -11.74 -6.27
CA ASP A 95 -7.96 -12.69 -7.20
C ASP A 95 -8.87 -13.00 -8.39
N SER A 96 -10.20 -13.04 -8.19
CA SER A 96 -11.17 -13.36 -9.24
C SER A 96 -11.06 -12.49 -10.50
N PHE A 97 -10.76 -11.19 -10.36
CA PHE A 97 -10.63 -10.25 -11.48
C PHE A 97 -9.19 -9.80 -11.73
N LEU A 98 -8.30 -9.88 -10.74
CA LEU A 98 -6.91 -9.44 -10.90
C LEU A 98 -5.97 -10.55 -11.38
N ASN A 99 -6.29 -11.83 -11.15
CA ASN A 99 -5.38 -12.93 -11.43
C ASN A 99 -4.91 -12.95 -12.91
N ASP A 100 -5.77 -12.65 -13.88
CA ASP A 100 -5.40 -12.61 -15.30
C ASP A 100 -4.34 -11.52 -15.61
N ILE A 101 -4.46 -10.36 -14.98
CA ILE A 101 -3.55 -9.23 -15.19
C ILE A 101 -2.19 -9.52 -14.57
N PHE A 102 -2.16 -10.09 -13.37
CA PHE A 102 -0.91 -10.36 -12.66
C PHE A 102 -0.15 -11.56 -13.23
N GLN A 103 -0.83 -12.55 -13.83
CA GLN A 103 -0.17 -13.66 -14.53
C GLN A 103 0.66 -13.16 -15.72
N CYS A 104 0.15 -12.20 -16.50
CA CYS A 104 0.86 -11.62 -17.63
C CYS A 104 2.12 -10.84 -17.24
N ARG A 105 2.17 -10.31 -16.01
CA ARG A 105 3.32 -9.51 -15.54
C ARG A 105 4.50 -10.40 -15.10
N THR A 106 4.22 -11.58 -14.55
CA THR A 106 5.26 -12.48 -14.01
C THR A 106 6.22 -13.00 -15.08
N THR A 107 5.82 -13.04 -16.36
CA THR A 107 6.71 -13.50 -17.45
C THR A 107 7.77 -12.49 -17.88
N MET A 108 7.86 -11.30 -17.27
CA MET A 108 8.77 -10.21 -17.71
C MET A 108 9.72 -9.67 -16.63
N ASN A 109 10.03 -10.42 -15.58
CA ASN A 109 10.94 -9.95 -14.53
C ASN A 109 12.07 -10.97 -14.29
N THR A 110 13.03 -10.99 -15.20
CA THR A 110 14.36 -11.54 -14.92
C THR A 110 15.04 -10.61 -13.91
N ASP A 111 15.48 -11.21 -12.80
CA ASP A 111 16.61 -10.80 -11.96
C ASP A 111 16.54 -9.42 -11.25
N THR A 112 16.34 -9.45 -9.93
CA THR A 112 17.31 -8.86 -8.98
C THR A 112 17.04 -9.45 -7.60
N GLN A 113 17.96 -10.29 -7.15
CA GLN A 113 17.97 -10.88 -5.82
C GLN A 113 18.17 -9.82 -4.72
N ASN A 114 17.49 -10.05 -3.60
CA ASN A 114 17.63 -9.38 -2.31
C ASN A 114 19.07 -9.48 -1.76
N PRO A 115 19.52 -8.56 -0.87
CA PRO A 115 20.43 -8.94 0.19
C PRO A 115 19.79 -8.82 1.59
N PRO A 116 20.32 -9.59 2.57
CA PRO A 116 19.66 -9.93 3.82
C PRO A 116 19.86 -8.87 4.90
N THR A 117 18.89 -8.80 5.81
CA THR A 117 19.03 -8.25 7.17
C THR A 117 20.12 -9.00 7.95
N PRO A 118 21.02 -8.30 8.66
CA PRO A 118 21.73 -8.85 9.80
C PRO A 118 21.16 -8.31 11.11
N GLU A 119 20.58 -9.20 11.91
CA GLU A 119 20.45 -9.08 13.36
C GLU A 119 21.71 -9.68 14.00
N SER A 120 22.41 -8.91 14.84
CA SER A 120 23.04 -9.34 16.11
C SER A 120 23.96 -8.24 16.64
N GLY A 121 23.93 -8.03 17.95
CA GLY A 121 24.60 -6.95 18.65
C GLY A 121 26.10 -7.13 18.88
N ILE A 122 26.69 -6.11 19.51
CA ILE A 122 27.58 -6.16 20.69
C ILE A 122 28.03 -4.71 21.01
N ALA A 123 28.24 -4.49 22.30
CA ALA A 123 28.64 -3.28 23.02
C ALA A 123 29.83 -2.48 22.47
N ASN A 124 29.93 -1.22 22.93
CA ASN A 124 31.10 -0.45 23.42
C ASN A 124 30.55 0.94 23.83
N ASP A 125 30.52 1.36 25.09
CA ASP A 125 31.62 1.86 25.96
C ASP A 125 32.44 3.03 25.38
N ASP A 126 32.53 4.05 26.24
CA ASP A 126 33.50 5.14 26.35
C ASP A 126 33.52 6.30 25.32
N SER A 127 33.23 7.50 25.82
CA SER A 127 34.20 8.61 25.98
C SER A 127 33.51 9.99 26.08
N GLY A 128 33.85 10.76 27.11
CA GLY A 128 34.20 12.18 26.94
C GLY A 128 33.25 13.26 27.45
N GLU A 129 33.60 13.82 28.61
CA GLU A 129 33.23 15.15 29.16
C GLU A 129 33.31 16.31 28.15
N ASN A 130 32.31 17.22 28.20
CA ASN A 130 32.49 18.65 28.53
C ASN A 130 31.08 19.31 28.53
N ASP A 131 30.49 19.68 29.65
CA ASP A 131 30.79 20.83 30.52
C ASP A 131 30.12 22.15 30.05
N HIS A 132 29.29 22.66 30.97
CA HIS A 132 28.83 24.05 31.16
C HIS A 132 27.65 24.66 30.37
N GLN A 133 26.53 24.70 31.12
CA GLN A 133 25.88 25.91 31.66
C GLN A 133 24.57 26.43 31.05
N SER A 134 23.56 26.41 31.93
CA SER A 134 22.58 27.47 32.19
C SER A 134 21.28 27.47 31.40
N GLU A 135 20.32 26.67 31.88
CA GLU A 135 18.89 27.01 31.81
C GLU A 135 18.57 28.04 32.92
N PRO A 136 17.76 29.06 32.62
CA PRO A 136 16.58 29.21 33.46
C PRO A 136 15.30 29.49 32.65
N THR A 137 14.29 28.65 32.90
CA THR A 137 12.99 29.08 33.43
C THR A 137 12.15 30.01 32.52
N THR A 138 11.18 29.39 31.85
CA THR A 138 9.74 29.72 32.01
C THR A 138 9.08 30.80 31.13
N LEU A 139 7.86 30.46 30.71
CA LEU A 139 6.72 31.28 30.21
C LEU A 139 6.68 31.71 28.73
N SER A 140 5.77 31.08 28.00
CA SER A 140 5.00 31.67 26.86
C SER A 140 4.15 32.88 27.33
N PRO A 141 3.34 33.59 26.49
CA PRO A 141 3.26 33.69 25.01
C PRO A 141 3.07 35.16 24.47
N LEU A 142 3.26 35.41 23.15
CA LEU A 142 2.35 36.14 22.21
C LEU A 142 3.10 36.71 20.96
N PRO A 143 2.39 37.00 19.83
CA PRO A 143 2.93 37.26 18.49
C PRO A 143 2.95 38.77 18.10
N THR A 144 3.35 39.04 16.83
CA THR A 144 3.22 40.29 16.02
C THR A 144 4.42 41.25 16.18
N VAL A 145 5.05 41.89 15.19
CA VAL A 145 4.80 42.38 13.80
C VAL A 145 6.18 42.51 13.10
N PRO A 146 6.33 42.38 11.77
CA PRO A 146 7.61 42.67 11.09
C PRO A 146 7.85 44.17 10.93
N ARG A 147 9.05 44.66 11.30
CA ARG A 147 9.46 46.05 11.12
C ARG A 147 10.22 46.23 9.80
N ARG A 148 9.61 47.00 8.89
CA ARG A 148 10.24 47.55 7.68
C ARG A 148 11.23 48.68 8.04
N ARG A 149 12.31 48.69 7.26
CA ARG A 149 13.26 49.77 6.87
C ARG A 149 13.81 50.71 7.93
#